data_AF-A0A9E0L8M2-F1
#
_entry.id   AF-A0A9E0L8M2-F1
#
_cell.length_a   1.000
_cell.length_b   1.000
_cell.length_c   1.000
_cell.angle_alpha   90.00
_cell.angle_beta   90.00
_cell.angle_gamma   90.00
#
_symmetry.space_group_name_H-M   'P 1'
#
loop_
_entity.id
_entity.type
_entity.pdbx_description
1 polymer ?
#
loop_
_entity_poly.entity_id
_entity_poly.type
_entity_poly.pdbx_seq_one_letter_code
_entity_poly.pdbx_strand_id
1 'polypeptide(L)'
;MQAYSNLKNKLTRPNTGLFLIRVVLGIIFIAHGWSKLKGMEGTIGFFKSIGLGEFVAYAVSLIEFLGGVSMILGIGTAVFGVLLSVVMFGAMMTVKADSGLTGPGGFELDIALLAMSLGIVLSGPGKYTIWKGASCDCKDGACQKGCNCGCHGKCDGCEGCKGGCTGHESK
;
A
#
# COMPACT_ATOMS: atom_id res chain seq x y z
N MET A 1 -10.50 -29.87 -11.65
CA MET A 1 -9.55 -28.87 -11.11
C MET A 1 -8.77 -28.10 -12.17
N GLN A 2 -8.33 -28.71 -13.28
CA GLN A 2 -7.55 -28.03 -14.33
C GLN A 2 -8.31 -26.92 -15.10
N ALA A 3 -9.62 -27.06 -15.30
CA ALA A 3 -10.44 -26.00 -15.89
C ALA A 3 -10.51 -24.75 -14.99
N TYR A 4 -10.57 -24.93 -13.65
CA TYR A 4 -10.57 -23.83 -12.69
C TYR A 4 -9.23 -23.09 -12.64
N SER A 5 -8.10 -23.81 -12.66
CA SER A 5 -6.78 -23.18 -12.72
C SER A 5 -6.57 -22.40 -14.02
N ASN A 6 -7.05 -22.92 -15.15
CA ASN A 6 -6.97 -22.26 -16.45
C ASN A 6 -7.84 -20.99 -16.49
N LEU A 7 -9.05 -21.05 -15.92
CA LEU A 7 -9.92 -19.89 -15.80
C LEU A 7 -9.33 -18.82 -14.87
N LYS A 8 -8.80 -19.23 -13.71
CA LYS A 8 -8.12 -18.35 -12.74
C LYS A 8 -6.95 -17.61 -13.42
N ASN A 9 -6.05 -18.32 -14.08
CA ASN A 9 -4.89 -17.71 -14.74
C ASN A 9 -5.28 -16.75 -15.88
N LYS A 10 -6.43 -16.99 -16.54
CA LYS A 10 -6.95 -16.11 -17.60
C LYS A 10 -7.60 -14.83 -17.04
N LEU A 11 -8.22 -14.90 -15.86
CA LEU A 11 -8.93 -13.79 -15.22
C LEU A 11 -8.05 -12.97 -14.27
N THR A 12 -7.09 -13.59 -13.58
CA THR A 12 -6.32 -12.91 -12.53
C THR A 12 -5.05 -12.27 -13.07
N ARG A 13 -4.97 -10.93 -13.01
CA ARG A 13 -3.74 -10.17 -13.21
C ARG A 13 -3.34 -9.48 -11.90
N PRO A 14 -2.67 -10.19 -10.97
CA PRO A 14 -2.44 -9.70 -9.60
C PRO A 14 -1.67 -8.37 -9.58
N ASN A 15 -0.71 -8.19 -10.48
CA ASN A 15 0.06 -6.94 -10.59
C ASN A 15 -0.78 -5.76 -11.04
N THR A 16 -1.71 -5.97 -11.98
CA THR A 16 -2.64 -4.93 -12.43
C THR A 16 -3.62 -4.58 -11.31
N GLY A 17 -4.10 -5.58 -10.56
CA GLY A 17 -4.95 -5.36 -9.39
C GLY A 17 -4.27 -4.53 -8.31
N LEU A 18 -3.02 -4.87 -7.95
CA LEU A 18 -2.24 -4.10 -6.96
C LEU A 18 -2.00 -2.66 -7.41
N PHE A 19 -1.72 -2.45 -8.71
CA PHE A 19 -1.57 -1.10 -9.25
C PHE A 19 -2.85 -0.28 -9.15
N LEU A 20 -4.01 -0.87 -9.50
CA LEU A 20 -5.30 -0.19 -9.37
C LEU A 20 -5.59 0.20 -7.91
N ILE A 21 -5.38 -0.73 -6.96
CA ILE A 21 -5.55 -0.45 -5.53
C ILE A 21 -4.64 0.71 -5.12
N ARG A 22 -3.36 0.68 -5.49
CA ARG A 22 -2.40 1.75 -5.17
C ARG A 22 -2.80 3.11 -5.74
N VAL A 23 -3.28 3.15 -6.98
CA VAL A 23 -3.70 4.41 -7.62
C VAL A 23 -4.92 4.98 -6.91
N VAL A 24 -5.94 4.18 -6.66
CA VAL A 24 -7.17 4.64 -5.97
C VAL A 24 -6.84 5.07 -4.53
N LEU A 25 -6.12 4.25 -3.78
CA LEU A 25 -5.64 4.55 -2.43
C LEU A 25 -4.87 5.88 -2.40
N GLY A 26 -3.94 6.04 -3.34
CA GLY A 26 -3.11 7.23 -3.46
C GLY A 26 -3.90 8.50 -3.77
N ILE A 27 -4.86 8.43 -4.71
CA ILE A 27 -5.72 9.57 -5.05
C ILE A 27 -6.53 10.03 -3.84
N ILE A 28 -7.12 9.09 -3.08
CA ILE A 28 -7.92 9.39 -1.89
C ILE A 28 -7.05 10.12 -0.85
N PHE A 29 -5.88 9.57 -0.54
CA PHE A 29 -4.97 10.19 0.43
C PHE A 29 -4.41 11.54 -0.03
N ILE A 30 -4.13 11.71 -1.33
CA ILE A 30 -3.76 13.02 -1.88
C ILE A 30 -4.89 14.01 -1.68
N ALA A 31 -6.13 13.65 -1.98
CA ALA A 31 -7.28 14.54 -1.82
C ALA A 31 -7.45 14.97 -0.36
N HIS A 32 -7.37 14.03 0.59
CA HIS A 32 -7.46 14.32 2.02
C HIS A 32 -6.29 15.16 2.53
N GLY A 33 -5.06 14.75 2.22
CA GLY A 33 -3.86 15.47 2.64
C GLY A 33 -3.79 16.87 2.03
N TRP A 34 -4.11 17.03 0.75
CA TRP A 34 -4.13 18.33 0.08
C TRP A 34 -5.19 19.28 0.65
N SER A 35 -6.38 18.76 0.97
CA SER A 35 -7.42 19.54 1.64
C SER A 35 -6.94 20.05 3.01
N LYS A 36 -6.31 19.18 3.81
CA LYS A 36 -5.73 19.56 5.12
C LYS A 36 -4.60 20.59 4.98
N LEU A 37 -3.71 20.41 3.99
CA LEU A 37 -2.61 21.35 3.73
C LEU A 37 -3.13 22.74 3.32
N LYS A 38 -4.19 22.82 2.51
CA LYS A 38 -4.81 24.10 2.15
C LYS A 38 -5.56 24.75 3.31
N GLY A 39 -6.22 23.95 4.14
CA GLY A 39 -6.98 24.38 5.32
C GLY A 39 -6.23 24.16 6.63
N MET A 40 -4.94 24.50 6.68
CA MET A 40 -4.08 24.09 7.79
C MET A 40 -4.53 24.68 9.13
N GLU A 41 -4.92 25.96 9.18
CA GLU A 41 -5.42 26.58 10.42
C GLU A 41 -6.65 25.86 10.99
N GLY A 42 -7.61 25.51 10.12
CA GLY A 42 -8.79 24.73 10.50
C GLY A 42 -8.43 23.32 10.95
N THR A 43 -7.45 22.69 10.29
CA THR A 43 -6.94 21.36 10.66
C THR A 43 -6.29 21.40 12.05
N ILE A 44 -5.45 22.40 12.33
CA ILE A 44 -4.84 22.59 13.65
C ILE A 44 -5.92 22.80 14.72
N GLY A 45 -6.93 23.63 14.43
CA GLY A 45 -8.07 23.85 15.33
C GLY A 45 -8.82 22.56 15.65
N PHE A 46 -9.11 21.75 14.62
CA PHE A 46 -9.76 20.45 14.78
C PHE A 46 -8.92 19.48 15.61
N PHE A 47 -7.62 19.35 15.31
CA PHE A 47 -6.72 18.47 16.06
C PHE A 47 -6.63 18.90 17.54
N LYS A 48 -6.56 20.21 17.82
CA LYS A 48 -6.60 20.74 19.18
C LYS A 48 -7.92 20.39 19.89
N SER A 49 -9.07 20.42 19.20
CA SER A 49 -10.36 20.05 19.81
C SER A 49 -10.47 18.58 20.20
N ILE A 50 -9.70 17.69 19.58
CA ILE A 50 -9.60 16.27 19.93
C ILE A 50 -8.38 15.96 20.83
N GLY A 51 -7.74 16.99 21.38
CA GLY A 51 -6.61 16.87 22.31
C GLY A 51 -5.27 16.55 21.66
N LEU A 52 -5.14 16.67 20.34
CA LEU A 52 -3.90 16.46 19.61
C LEU A 52 -3.14 17.79 19.40
N GLY A 53 -1.81 17.70 19.47
CA GLY A 53 -0.93 18.84 19.25
C GLY A 53 -0.88 19.29 17.79
N GLU A 54 -0.49 20.54 17.60
CA GLU A 54 -0.31 21.16 16.27
C GLU A 54 0.68 20.41 15.39
N PHE A 55 1.77 19.90 15.97
CA PHE A 55 2.75 19.08 15.27
C PHE A 55 2.11 17.85 14.60
N VAL A 56 1.14 17.22 15.27
CA VAL A 56 0.44 16.03 14.75
C VAL A 56 -0.41 16.40 13.53
N ALA A 57 -1.05 17.58 13.54
CA ALA A 57 -1.82 18.06 12.39
C ALA A 57 -0.95 18.19 11.13
N TYR A 58 0.24 18.80 11.26
CA TYR A 58 1.20 18.88 10.17
C TYR A 58 1.72 17.51 9.73
N ALA A 59 2.09 16.67 10.69
CA ALA A 59 2.62 15.34 10.40
C ALA A 59 1.60 14.48 9.64
N VAL A 60 0.35 14.40 10.10
CA VAL A 60 -0.73 13.65 9.44
C VAL A 60 -1.00 14.20 8.05
N SER A 61 -1.10 15.51 7.88
CA SER A 61 -1.37 16.13 6.59
C SER A 61 -0.29 15.83 5.55
N LEU A 62 0.99 15.90 5.97
CA LEU A 62 2.13 15.57 5.11
C LEU A 62 2.19 14.07 4.81
N ILE A 63 1.95 13.21 5.80
CA ILE A 63 1.93 11.75 5.62
C ILE A 63 0.84 11.35 4.63
N GLU A 64 -0.37 11.90 4.75
CA GLU A 64 -1.46 11.61 3.81
C GLU A 64 -1.10 12.08 2.39
N PHE A 65 -0.64 13.31 2.25
CA PHE A 65 -0.33 13.85 0.93
C PHE A 65 0.87 13.13 0.27
N LEU A 66 2.02 13.10 0.94
CA LEU A 66 3.23 12.47 0.41
C LEU A 66 3.10 10.95 0.32
N GLY A 67 2.40 10.33 1.27
CA GLY A 67 2.06 8.91 1.22
C GLY A 67 1.17 8.58 0.04
N GLY A 68 0.15 9.40 -0.24
CA GLY A 68 -0.69 9.22 -1.41
C GLY A 68 0.08 9.34 -2.72
N VAL A 69 0.96 10.34 -2.87
CA VAL A 69 1.86 10.47 -4.03
C VAL A 69 2.77 9.24 -4.15
N SER A 70 3.37 8.83 -3.04
CA SER A 70 4.26 7.66 -2.99
C SER A 70 3.54 6.37 -3.36
N MET A 71 2.27 6.21 -2.98
CA MET A 71 1.44 5.07 -3.38
C MET A 71 1.20 5.02 -4.87
N ILE A 72 0.92 6.14 -5.54
CA ILE A 72 0.75 6.19 -7.00
C ILE A 72 2.07 5.85 -7.70
N LEU A 73 3.16 6.48 -7.30
CA LEU A 73 4.48 6.31 -7.95
C LEU A 73 5.12 4.95 -7.63
N GLY A 74 4.75 4.34 -6.50
CA GLY A 74 5.24 3.03 -6.04
C GLY A 74 6.56 3.08 -5.30
N ILE A 75 6.87 4.24 -4.74
CA ILE A 75 8.14 4.51 -4.06
C ILE A 75 7.91 4.35 -2.56
N GLY A 76 8.74 3.54 -1.89
CA GLY A 76 8.65 3.38 -0.43
C GLY A 76 7.28 2.87 0.07
N THR A 77 6.58 2.06 -0.72
CA THR A 77 5.19 1.64 -0.42
C THR A 77 5.04 0.92 0.91
N ALA A 78 6.07 0.20 1.37
CA ALA A 78 6.05 -0.43 2.68
C ALA A 78 6.06 0.60 3.82
N VAL A 79 6.94 1.60 3.75
CA VAL A 79 7.06 2.65 4.76
C VAL A 79 5.81 3.52 4.79
N PHE A 80 5.41 4.07 3.63
CA PHE A 80 4.22 4.89 3.55
C PHE A 80 2.94 4.09 3.82
N GLY A 81 2.90 2.80 3.48
CA GLY A 81 1.78 1.93 3.82
C GLY A 81 1.58 1.80 5.32
N VAL A 82 2.65 1.56 6.07
CA VAL A 82 2.59 1.54 7.55
C VAL A 82 2.16 2.90 8.11
N LEU A 83 2.72 4.00 7.62
CA LEU A 83 2.36 5.34 8.09
C LEU A 83 0.88 5.66 7.83
N LEU A 84 0.37 5.39 6.64
CA LEU A 84 -1.04 5.58 6.28
C LEU A 84 -1.95 4.68 7.11
N SER A 85 -1.56 3.43 7.37
CA SER A 85 -2.27 2.53 8.28
C SER A 85 -2.36 3.10 9.70
N VAL A 86 -1.27 3.65 10.24
CA VAL A 86 -1.26 4.29 11.56
C VAL A 86 -2.18 5.51 11.57
N VAL A 87 -2.20 6.32 10.52
CA VAL A 87 -3.11 7.48 10.41
C VAL A 87 -4.58 7.04 10.41
N MET A 88 -4.94 6.02 9.63
CA MET A 88 -6.32 5.51 9.59
C MET A 88 -6.73 4.89 10.92
N PHE A 89 -5.84 4.13 11.55
CA PHE A 89 -6.12 3.58 12.88
C PHE A 89 -6.30 4.68 13.93
N GLY A 90 -5.42 5.69 13.93
CA GLY A 90 -5.55 6.86 14.80
C GLY A 90 -6.87 7.60 14.58
N ALA A 91 -7.24 7.87 13.33
CA ALA A 91 -8.50 8.55 12.99
C ALA A 91 -9.73 7.80 13.52
N MET A 92 -9.75 6.46 13.41
CA MET A 92 -10.84 5.66 13.97
C MET A 92 -10.92 5.80 15.49
N MET A 93 -9.77 5.69 16.18
CA MET A 93 -9.74 5.73 17.65
C MET A 93 -10.02 7.12 18.23
N THR A 94 -9.66 8.19 17.53
CA THR A 94 -9.79 9.55 18.08
C THR A 94 -11.04 10.28 17.61
N VAL A 95 -11.53 10.00 16.39
CA VAL A 95 -12.64 10.75 15.78
C VAL A 95 -13.90 9.90 15.63
N LYS A 96 -13.77 8.58 15.46
CA LYS A 96 -14.88 7.70 15.09
C LYS A 96 -15.10 6.53 16.05
N ALA A 97 -14.57 6.61 17.28
CA ALA A 97 -14.65 5.52 18.25
C ALA A 97 -16.10 5.18 18.63
N ASP A 98 -16.96 6.20 18.72
CA ASP A 98 -18.38 6.06 19.04
C ASP A 98 -19.28 5.98 17.79
N SER A 99 -18.69 6.07 16.59
CA SER A 99 -19.43 5.97 15.33
C SER A 99 -19.73 4.51 14.98
N GLY A 100 -20.89 4.28 14.35
CA GLY A 100 -21.18 3.00 13.72
C GLY A 100 -20.31 2.73 12.49
N LEU A 101 -20.38 1.50 11.96
CA LEU A 101 -19.68 1.16 10.71
C LEU A 101 -20.19 2.00 9.53
N THR A 102 -21.51 2.16 9.43
CA THR A 102 -22.21 2.88 8.35
C THR A 102 -22.98 4.09 8.90
N GLY A 103 -23.40 4.99 8.01
CA GLY A 103 -24.17 6.19 8.35
C GLY A 103 -23.31 7.46 8.50
N PRO A 104 -23.93 8.60 8.89
CA PRO A 104 -23.21 9.87 9.04
C PRO A 104 -22.04 9.75 10.01
N GLY A 105 -20.82 9.97 9.53
CA GLY A 105 -19.60 9.86 10.34
C GLY A 105 -19.08 8.43 10.57
N GLY A 106 -19.63 7.42 9.87
CA GLY A 106 -19.18 6.04 9.97
C GLY A 106 -17.71 5.83 9.55
N PHE A 107 -17.11 4.75 10.02
CA PHE A 107 -15.68 4.44 9.79
C PHE A 107 -15.43 3.43 8.65
N GLU A 108 -16.43 3.12 7.83
CA GLU A 108 -16.31 2.20 6.67
C GLU A 108 -15.18 2.57 5.69
N LEU A 109 -14.97 3.87 5.46
CA LEU A 109 -13.90 4.33 4.57
C LEU A 109 -12.53 4.13 5.23
N ASP A 110 -12.40 4.46 6.52
CA ASP A 110 -11.15 4.36 7.27
C ASP A 110 -10.68 2.90 7.37
N ILE A 111 -11.60 1.97 7.64
CA ILE A 111 -11.28 0.54 7.68
C ILE A 111 -10.90 -0.01 6.30
N ALA A 112 -11.56 0.46 5.23
CA ALA A 112 -11.20 0.09 3.87
C ALA A 112 -9.81 0.61 3.48
N LEU A 113 -9.49 1.87 3.79
CA LEU A 113 -8.18 2.48 3.53
C LEU A 113 -7.07 1.84 4.39
N LEU A 114 -7.38 1.49 5.64
CA LEU A 114 -6.47 0.73 6.50
C LEU A 114 -6.16 -0.64 5.89
N ALA A 115 -7.20 -1.39 5.50
CA ALA A 115 -7.04 -2.72 4.90
C ALA A 115 -6.28 -2.67 3.57
N MET A 116 -6.56 -1.69 2.71
CA MET A 116 -5.81 -1.48 1.47
C MET A 116 -4.35 -1.14 1.75
N SER A 117 -4.07 -0.24 2.71
CA SER A 117 -2.71 0.14 3.06
C SER A 117 -1.90 -1.05 3.59
N LEU A 118 -2.47 -1.81 4.53
CA LEU A 118 -1.86 -3.06 5.03
C LEU A 118 -1.71 -4.10 3.92
N GLY A 119 -2.71 -4.24 3.05
CA GLY A 119 -2.67 -5.11 1.88
C GLY A 119 -1.48 -4.81 0.96
N ILE A 120 -1.17 -3.53 0.74
CA ILE A 120 0.02 -3.10 -0.02
C ILE A 120 1.32 -3.37 0.75
N VAL A 121 1.35 -3.18 2.07
CA VAL A 121 2.53 -3.53 2.89
C VAL A 121 2.84 -5.03 2.78
N LEU A 122 1.81 -5.88 2.87
CA LEU A 122 1.95 -7.34 2.83
C LEU A 122 2.20 -7.88 1.41
N SER A 123 1.64 -7.25 0.39
CA SER A 123 1.77 -7.69 -1.00
C SER A 123 2.98 -7.10 -1.72
N GLY A 124 3.57 -6.04 -1.16
CA GLY A 124 4.63 -5.26 -1.80
C GLY A 124 4.14 -4.31 -2.91
N PRO A 125 5.07 -3.60 -3.58
CA PRO A 125 4.74 -2.56 -4.55
C PRO A 125 4.10 -3.09 -5.86
N GLY A 126 4.27 -4.38 -6.19
CA GLY A 126 3.85 -4.94 -7.48
C GLY A 126 4.73 -4.48 -8.67
N LYS A 127 4.45 -5.00 -9.87
CA LYS A 127 5.28 -4.76 -11.07
C LYS A 127 5.28 -3.31 -11.60
N TYR A 128 4.20 -2.55 -11.37
CA TYR A 128 4.05 -1.18 -11.89
C TYR A 128 4.52 -0.16 -10.84
N THR A 129 5.83 0.03 -10.72
CA THR A 129 6.47 1.04 -9.85
C THR A 129 7.59 1.77 -10.59
N ILE A 130 7.79 3.04 -10.26
CA ILE A 130 8.87 3.88 -10.81
C ILE A 130 10.18 3.64 -10.04
N TRP A 131 10.10 3.21 -8.78
CA TRP A 131 11.28 2.95 -7.95
C TRP A 131 11.60 1.46 -7.95
N LYS A 132 12.66 1.10 -8.66
CA LYS A 132 13.29 -0.23 -8.59
C LYS A 132 14.22 -0.32 -7.38
N GLY A 133 13.71 -0.19 -6.17
CA GLY A 133 14.50 -0.50 -4.98
C GLY A 133 14.40 -1.97 -4.63
N ALA A 134 15.56 -2.64 -4.58
CA ALA A 134 15.74 -4.07 -4.28
C ALA A 134 14.63 -4.98 -4.85
N SER A 135 14.30 -4.82 -6.14
CA SER A 135 13.72 -5.96 -6.85
C SER A 135 14.77 -7.04 -6.85
N CYS A 136 14.50 -8.11 -6.11
CA CYS A 136 15.28 -9.33 -6.18
C CYS A 136 15.02 -9.95 -7.54
N ASP A 137 15.81 -9.51 -8.51
CA ASP A 137 15.81 -10.09 -9.83
C ASP A 137 16.58 -11.41 -9.74
N CYS A 138 15.93 -12.50 -10.11
CA CYS A 138 16.61 -13.77 -10.29
C CYS A 138 17.40 -13.68 -11.60
N LYS A 139 18.69 -13.41 -11.50
CA LYS A 139 19.60 -13.43 -12.64
C LYS A 139 20.29 -14.79 -12.66
N ASP A 140 20.27 -15.47 -13.82
CA ASP A 140 20.91 -16.77 -14.03
C ASP A 140 20.46 -17.86 -13.04
N GLY A 141 19.20 -17.83 -12.60
CA GLY A 141 18.66 -18.81 -11.65
C GLY A 141 19.12 -18.63 -10.19
N ALA A 142 19.74 -17.49 -9.84
CA ALA A 142 20.23 -17.21 -8.49
C ALA A 142 19.61 -15.93 -7.87
N CYS A 143 19.34 -15.97 -6.55
CA CYS A 143 18.96 -14.82 -5.75
C CYS A 143 20.21 -13.93 -5.57
N GLN A 144 20.14 -12.68 -6.04
CA GLN A 144 21.27 -11.74 -5.96
C GLN A 144 21.62 -11.35 -4.51
N LYS A 145 22.88 -11.01 -4.26
CA LYS A 145 23.35 -10.59 -2.92
C LYS A 145 22.57 -9.36 -2.43
N GLY A 146 22.09 -9.41 -1.19
CA GLY A 146 21.29 -8.34 -0.56
C GLY A 146 19.78 -8.58 -0.58
N CYS A 147 19.34 -9.70 -1.14
CA CYS A 147 17.94 -10.10 -1.19
C CYS A 147 17.62 -11.25 -0.23
N ASN A 148 16.55 -11.12 0.54
CA ASN A 148 15.98 -12.24 1.28
C ASN A 148 14.89 -12.89 0.42
N CYS A 149 15.30 -13.79 -0.48
CA CYS A 149 14.34 -14.46 -1.37
C CYS A 149 13.45 -15.48 -0.63
N GLY A 150 13.54 -15.65 0.69
CA GLY A 150 12.76 -16.65 1.45
C GLY A 150 13.07 -18.11 1.08
N CYS A 151 13.88 -18.33 0.05
CA CYS A 151 14.37 -19.62 -0.39
C CYS A 151 15.74 -19.89 0.26
N HIS A 152 15.88 -21.03 0.94
CA HIS A 152 17.14 -21.61 1.43
C HIS A 152 18.11 -21.93 0.27
N GLY A 153 18.56 -20.91 -0.47
CA GLY A 153 19.62 -21.04 -1.48
C GLY A 153 19.25 -21.71 -2.81
N LYS A 154 17.97 -21.92 -3.15
CA LYS A 154 17.54 -22.40 -4.47
C LYS A 154 16.33 -21.63 -5.00
N CYS A 155 16.45 -21.06 -6.20
CA CYS A 155 15.36 -20.31 -6.86
C CYS A 155 14.32 -21.22 -7.52
N ASP A 156 14.60 -22.52 -7.61
CA ASP A 156 13.71 -23.54 -8.16
C ASP A 156 12.55 -23.82 -7.19
N GLY A 157 11.55 -22.93 -7.17
CA GLY A 157 10.33 -23.12 -6.38
C GLY A 157 9.83 -21.91 -5.57
N CYS A 158 10.49 -20.76 -5.68
CA CYS A 158 10.05 -19.56 -4.95
C CYS A 158 8.77 -18.97 -5.56
N GLU A 159 7.63 -19.11 -4.86
CA GLU A 159 6.34 -18.53 -5.28
C GLU A 159 6.36 -16.99 -5.40
N GLY A 160 7.38 -16.33 -4.85
CA GLY A 160 7.66 -14.89 -4.95
C GLY A 160 8.42 -14.45 -6.22
N CYS A 161 8.96 -15.37 -7.02
CA CYS A 161 9.64 -15.07 -8.28
C CYS A 161 8.70 -15.16 -9.50
N LYS A 162 7.42 -14.84 -9.33
CA LYS A 162 6.43 -14.83 -10.45
C LYS A 162 6.56 -13.54 -11.28
N GLY A 163 7.77 -13.35 -11.79
CA GLY A 163 8.22 -12.26 -12.65
C GLY A 163 8.51 -12.69 -14.08
N GLY A 164 9.19 -13.84 -14.26
CA GLY A 164 9.42 -14.47 -15.55
C GLY A 164 10.75 -15.25 -15.60
N CYS A 165 10.66 -16.58 -15.69
CA CYS A 165 11.65 -17.38 -16.41
C CYS A 165 11.04 -17.66 -17.78
N THR A 166 11.17 -16.72 -18.71
CA THR A 166 10.79 -16.99 -20.10
C THR A 166 11.95 -17.69 -20.78
N GLY A 167 11.77 -18.99 -21.01
CA GLY A 167 12.52 -19.78 -21.99
C GLY A 167 13.72 -20.55 -21.43
N HIS A 168 13.53 -21.85 -21.23
CA HIS A 168 14.22 -22.85 -22.07
C HIS A 168 13.64 -24.24 -21.85
N GLU A 169 13.17 -24.87 -22.93
CA GLU A 169 13.17 -26.33 -23.06
C GLU A 169 14.62 -26.84 -23.24
N SER A 170 14.77 -28.16 -23.04
CA SER A 170 15.93 -29.05 -23.27
C SER A 170 16.96 -29.11 -22.13
N LYS A 171 17.32 -30.28 -21.56
CA LYS A 171 17.15 -31.69 -21.94
C LYS A 171 16.70 -32.54 -20.75
#